data_AF-Q97G51-F1
#
_entry.id   AF-Q97G51-F1
#
_cell.length_a   1.000
_cell.length_b   1.000
_cell.length_c   1.000
_cell.angle_alpha   90.00
_cell.angle_beta   90.00
_cell.angle_gamma   90.00
#
_symmetry.space_group_name_H-M   'P 1'
#
loop_
_entity.id
_entity.type
_entity.pdbx_description
1 polymer ?
#
loop_
_entity_poly.entity_id
_entity_poly.type
_entity_poly.pdbx_seq_one_letter_code
_entity_poly.pdbx_strand_id
1 'polypeptide(L)'
;MKCKLLSTILTTIILSTLGSFNNVLASQMSTTDKNFSFRKKTKVPYQDEKSKIFFKGSLSGKLQINDKSILDYLEKNKSMFLNVNYKSNFKILSINKDELGLTRVKAIQTLNNIPIRGSEIILHLDKNGVVKNIIGSVNKYYKKPLSLENTHDISPNYAISIAEKQFNYKTLLEKPKAEKQVIIKNATAILVYSVNIHYTDPHIANWEVLVDAKNGSVIKILDKIRYNDDIISKGTAFN
;
A
#
# COMPACT_ATOMS: atom_id res chain seq x y z
N MET A 1 -51.13 -61.47 34.76
CA MET A 1 -50.96 -62.59 33.81
C MET A 1 -51.12 -62.07 32.38
N LYS A 2 -50.90 -62.91 31.35
CA LYS A 2 -50.86 -62.50 29.93
C LYS A 2 -52.25 -62.08 29.41
N CYS A 3 -52.30 -61.07 28.54
CA CYS A 3 -52.69 -61.28 27.14
C CYS A 3 -52.13 -60.16 26.22
N LYS A 4 -52.19 -60.37 24.90
CA LYS A 4 -51.63 -59.53 23.83
C LYS A 4 -52.70 -59.29 22.73
N LEU A 5 -52.29 -58.54 21.70
CA LEU A 5 -52.88 -58.38 20.35
C LEU A 5 -54.02 -57.36 20.18
N LEU A 6 -54.23 -56.77 19.00
CA LEU A 6 -53.33 -56.31 17.90
C LEU A 6 -54.19 -55.59 16.82
N SER A 7 -53.59 -54.71 16.00
CA SER A 7 -54.10 -54.32 14.65
C SER A 7 -55.46 -53.56 14.59
N THR A 8 -55.92 -52.90 13.51
CA THR A 8 -55.35 -52.00 12.45
C THR A 8 -56.55 -51.12 11.93
N ILE A 9 -56.67 -50.39 10.81
CA ILE A 9 -55.96 -50.27 9.51
C ILE A 9 -56.30 -48.91 8.81
N LEU A 10 -55.72 -48.67 7.62
CA LEU A 10 -56.16 -47.88 6.42
C LEU A 10 -57.62 -47.34 6.35
N THR A 11 -58.00 -46.29 5.58
CA THR A 11 -57.30 -45.18 4.85
C THR A 11 -58.32 -44.13 4.32
N THR A 12 -57.84 -42.92 3.99
CA THR A 12 -58.29 -41.97 2.93
C THR A 12 -59.79 -41.69 2.65
N ILE A 13 -60.15 -40.41 2.54
CA ILE A 13 -60.43 -39.73 1.25
C ILE A 13 -60.45 -38.20 1.46
N ILE A 14 -60.20 -37.43 0.40
CA ILE A 14 -60.09 -35.96 0.39
C ILE A 14 -61.19 -35.39 -0.51
N LEU A 15 -61.85 -34.29 -0.11
CA LEU A 15 -62.28 -33.28 -1.08
C LEU A 15 -62.32 -31.87 -0.47
N SER A 16 -62.36 -30.86 -1.33
CA SER A 16 -61.95 -29.47 -1.06
C SER A 16 -63.12 -28.50 -0.89
N THR A 17 -62.84 -27.30 -0.35
CA THR A 17 -63.16 -26.04 -1.05
C THR A 17 -62.42 -24.82 -0.46
N LEU A 18 -61.77 -24.06 -1.36
CA LEU A 18 -61.59 -22.59 -1.39
C LEU A 18 -61.13 -21.82 -0.13
N GLY A 19 -59.97 -21.17 -0.25
CA GLY A 19 -59.42 -20.26 0.78
C GLY A 19 -58.11 -19.58 0.38
N SER A 20 -58.02 -19.02 -0.83
CA SER A 20 -56.78 -18.48 -1.38
C SER A 20 -56.40 -17.10 -0.82
N PHE A 21 -55.40 -17.03 0.05
CA PHE A 21 -54.39 -15.94 0.10
C PHE A 21 -53.15 -16.41 0.86
N ASN A 22 -52.04 -16.61 0.16
CA ASN A 22 -50.70 -16.73 0.78
C ASN A 22 -49.63 -16.23 -0.18
N ASN A 23 -48.59 -15.62 0.36
CA ASN A 23 -47.57 -14.91 -0.42
C ASN A 23 -46.71 -15.85 -1.26
N VAL A 24 -46.19 -15.34 -2.39
CA VAL A 24 -45.20 -16.04 -3.22
C VAL A 24 -43.87 -16.11 -2.47
N LEU A 25 -43.71 -17.13 -1.64
CA LEU A 25 -42.45 -17.45 -0.98
C LEU A 25 -41.59 -18.27 -1.95
N ALA A 26 -40.82 -17.58 -2.80
CA ALA A 26 -39.86 -18.21 -3.68
C ALA A 26 -38.83 -19.00 -2.86
N SER A 27 -38.65 -20.28 -3.17
CA SER A 27 -37.69 -21.15 -2.49
C SER A 27 -36.26 -20.67 -2.76
N GLN A 28 -35.62 -20.05 -1.78
CA GLN A 28 -34.21 -19.68 -1.88
C GLN A 28 -33.35 -20.95 -2.02
N MET A 29 -32.72 -21.09 -3.18
CA MET A 29 -31.74 -22.14 -3.44
C MET A 29 -30.55 -21.97 -2.49
N SER A 30 -30.22 -23.01 -1.72
CA SER A 30 -29.23 -22.94 -0.64
C SER A 30 -27.78 -22.87 -1.17
N THR A 31 -27.34 -21.67 -1.56
CA THR A 31 -25.91 -21.38 -1.73
C THR A 31 -25.22 -21.50 -0.38
N THR A 32 -24.43 -22.56 -0.20
CA THR A 32 -23.65 -22.77 1.02
C THR A 32 -22.51 -21.75 1.08
N ASP A 33 -22.77 -20.60 1.70
CA ASP A 33 -21.76 -19.57 1.91
C ASP A 33 -20.60 -20.12 2.73
N LYS A 34 -19.47 -20.34 2.03
CA LYS A 34 -18.18 -20.66 2.63
C LYS A 34 -17.69 -19.43 3.37
N ASN A 35 -18.18 -19.26 4.60
CA ASN A 35 -17.86 -18.18 5.53
C ASN A 35 -16.35 -18.09 5.76
N PHE A 36 -15.67 -17.35 4.90
CA PHE A 36 -14.23 -17.13 4.96
C PHE A 36 -13.96 -16.14 6.09
N SER A 37 -13.89 -16.67 7.32
CA SER A 37 -13.79 -15.90 8.54
C SER A 37 -12.46 -15.13 8.61
N PHE A 38 -12.47 -13.93 8.05
CA PHE A 38 -11.40 -12.95 8.21
C PHE A 38 -11.25 -12.63 9.69
N ARG A 39 -10.34 -13.35 10.37
CA ARG A 39 -9.91 -13.05 11.75
C ARG A 39 -9.62 -11.57 11.83
N LYS A 40 -10.44 -10.84 12.59
CA LYS A 40 -10.46 -9.39 12.71
C LYS A 40 -9.20 -8.89 13.45
N LYS A 41 -8.03 -9.02 12.80
CA LYS A 41 -6.74 -8.50 13.27
C LYS A 41 -6.97 -7.05 13.68
N THR A 42 -6.66 -6.74 14.94
CA THR A 42 -6.86 -5.42 15.53
C THR A 42 -6.21 -4.35 14.68
N LYS A 43 -7.01 -3.43 14.12
CA LYS A 43 -6.54 -2.26 13.37
C LYS A 43 -5.85 -1.27 14.31
N VAL A 44 -4.63 -1.59 14.74
CA VAL A 44 -3.66 -0.53 15.04
C VAL A 44 -3.41 0.18 13.70
N PRO A 45 -3.68 1.49 13.58
CA PRO A 45 -3.48 2.20 12.32
C PRO A 45 -2.00 2.15 11.90
N TYR A 46 -1.77 1.99 10.61
CA TYR A 46 -0.43 2.08 10.01
C TYR A 46 -0.07 3.58 9.94
N GLN A 47 0.70 4.06 10.92
CA GLN A 47 1.01 5.47 11.11
C GLN A 47 2.37 5.84 10.48
N ASP A 48 2.31 6.19 9.19
CA ASP A 48 3.42 6.58 8.30
C ASP A 48 3.15 8.01 7.81
N GLU A 49 3.18 8.95 8.77
CA GLU A 49 2.70 10.33 8.63
C GLU A 49 3.70 11.23 7.89
N LYS A 50 3.73 11.10 6.57
CA LYS A 50 4.45 12.05 5.71
C LYS A 50 3.83 13.44 5.79
N SER A 51 4.65 14.43 6.13
CA SER A 51 4.31 15.83 5.89
C SER A 51 4.29 16.10 4.38
N LYS A 52 3.29 16.83 3.90
CA LYS A 52 3.37 17.47 2.57
C LYS A 52 4.29 18.69 2.65
N ILE A 53 4.96 19.00 1.54
CA ILE A 53 5.76 20.21 1.37
C ILE A 53 5.44 20.89 0.04
N PHE A 54 5.44 22.21 0.06
CA PHE A 54 5.27 23.09 -1.09
C PHE A 54 6.08 24.37 -0.83
N PHE A 55 7.02 24.68 -1.72
CA PHE A 55 7.82 25.91 -1.66
C PHE A 55 7.89 26.52 -3.06
N LYS A 56 7.66 27.84 -3.17
CA LYS A 56 7.64 28.58 -4.45
C LYS A 56 8.44 29.88 -4.30
N GLY A 57 9.24 30.22 -5.31
CA GLY A 57 10.11 31.41 -5.30
C GLY A 57 11.42 31.14 -6.05
N SER A 58 12.42 32.03 -5.99
CA SER A 58 13.78 31.67 -6.41
C SER A 58 14.49 30.96 -5.25
N LEU A 59 14.39 29.64 -5.21
CA LEU A 59 14.82 28.81 -4.07
C LEU A 59 16.31 28.42 -4.13
N SER A 60 17.01 28.78 -5.20
CA SER A 60 18.43 28.53 -5.39
C SER A 60 19.10 29.65 -6.21
N GLY A 61 20.43 29.65 -6.25
CA GLY A 61 21.17 30.22 -7.38
C GLY A 61 21.07 29.33 -8.63
N LYS A 62 21.82 29.65 -9.68
CA LYS A 62 21.97 28.77 -10.85
C LYS A 62 22.68 27.47 -10.45
N LEU A 63 22.01 26.34 -10.62
CA LEU A 63 22.58 25.00 -10.47
C LEU A 63 23.03 24.44 -11.83
N GLN A 64 23.90 23.43 -11.81
CA GLN A 64 24.09 22.57 -12.98
C GLN A 64 22.97 21.53 -13.04
N ILE A 65 22.52 21.17 -14.23
CA ILE A 65 21.49 20.14 -14.44
C ILE A 65 22.15 18.76 -14.46
N ASN A 66 22.62 18.30 -13.31
CA ASN A 66 23.18 16.96 -13.09
C ASN A 66 22.97 16.49 -11.64
N ASP A 67 22.98 15.17 -11.44
CA ASP A 67 22.72 14.52 -10.15
C ASP A 67 23.53 15.13 -9.00
N LYS A 68 24.84 15.34 -9.21
CA LYS A 68 25.73 15.89 -8.18
C LYS A 68 25.28 17.26 -7.72
N SER A 69 25.11 18.22 -8.64
CA SER A 69 24.77 19.61 -8.29
C SER A 69 23.37 19.73 -7.65
N ILE A 70 22.46 18.80 -7.92
CA ILE A 70 21.11 18.81 -7.34
C ILE A 70 21.07 18.08 -5.99
N LEU A 71 21.86 17.00 -5.81
CA LEU A 71 22.06 16.36 -4.50
C LEU A 71 22.81 17.26 -3.53
N ASP A 72 23.87 17.95 -3.98
CA ASP A 72 24.59 18.95 -3.18
C ASP A 72 23.64 20.06 -2.70
N TYR A 73 22.72 20.51 -3.56
CA TYR A 73 21.66 21.45 -3.18
C TYR A 73 20.67 20.86 -2.15
N LEU A 74 20.19 19.64 -2.37
CA LEU A 74 19.21 18.99 -1.48
C LEU A 74 19.78 18.68 -0.09
N GLU A 75 21.02 18.19 0.00
CA GLU A 75 21.68 17.94 1.29
C GLU A 75 22.02 19.25 2.02
N LYS A 76 22.51 20.28 1.31
CA LYS A 76 22.80 21.59 1.92
C LYS A 76 21.56 22.26 2.50
N ASN A 77 20.41 22.11 1.84
CA ASN A 77 19.14 22.72 2.24
C ASN A 77 18.20 21.75 2.97
N LYS A 78 18.67 20.57 3.41
CA LYS A 78 17.81 19.50 3.95
C LYS A 78 16.94 19.93 5.13
N SER A 79 17.37 20.92 5.92
CA SER A 79 16.63 21.51 7.04
C SER A 79 15.34 22.24 6.62
N MET A 80 15.19 22.64 5.35
CA MET A 80 13.91 23.14 4.80
C MET A 80 12.86 22.02 4.72
N PHE A 81 13.30 20.78 4.54
CA PHE A 81 12.43 19.63 4.24
C PHE A 81 12.30 18.69 5.43
N LEU A 82 13.37 18.49 6.21
CA LEU A 82 13.54 17.45 7.22
C LEU A 82 13.99 18.03 8.57
N ASN A 83 13.51 17.44 9.66
CA ASN A 83 13.91 17.76 11.04
C ASN A 83 14.88 16.69 11.61
N VAL A 84 15.67 16.06 10.73
CA VAL A 84 16.66 15.03 11.07
C VAL A 84 18.00 15.35 10.43
N ASN A 85 19.11 15.04 11.13
CA ASN A 85 20.46 15.30 10.65
C ASN A 85 21.24 14.00 10.35
N TYR A 86 20.68 13.17 9.46
CA TYR A 86 21.39 12.00 8.94
C TYR A 86 22.26 12.39 7.73
N LYS A 87 23.13 11.47 7.29
CA LYS A 87 24.02 11.61 6.12
C LYS A 87 23.45 10.82 4.94
N SER A 88 23.34 11.45 3.77
CA SER A 88 22.65 10.91 2.58
C SER A 88 21.17 10.64 2.86
N ASN A 89 20.39 11.71 2.68
CA ASN A 89 18.95 11.77 2.89
C ASN A 89 18.18 11.78 1.57
N PHE A 90 18.85 11.89 0.41
CA PHE A 90 18.20 11.93 -0.90
C PHE A 90 18.94 11.10 -1.96
N LYS A 91 18.17 10.60 -2.94
CA LYS A 91 18.66 10.01 -4.19
C LYS A 91 17.84 10.56 -5.37
N ILE A 92 18.49 10.91 -6.47
CA ILE A 92 17.81 11.27 -7.71
C ILE A 92 17.23 10.02 -8.39
N LEU A 93 16.01 10.14 -8.90
CA LEU A 93 15.33 9.10 -9.69
C LEU A 93 15.25 9.47 -11.17
N SER A 94 15.07 10.75 -11.49
CA SER A 94 15.13 11.24 -12.88
C SER A 94 15.39 12.75 -12.95
N ILE A 95 16.03 13.19 -14.04
CA ILE A 95 16.17 14.59 -14.44
C ILE A 95 15.58 14.69 -15.85
N ASN A 96 14.41 15.31 -15.98
CA ASN A 96 13.71 15.43 -17.26
C ASN A 96 13.68 16.92 -17.64
N LYS A 97 14.28 17.28 -18.76
CA LYS A 97 14.23 18.64 -19.33
C LYS A 97 13.25 18.66 -20.51
N ASP A 98 12.41 19.69 -20.60
CA ASP A 98 11.47 19.89 -21.70
C ASP A 98 12.03 20.81 -22.80
N GLU A 99 11.29 20.91 -23.90
CA GLU A 99 11.62 21.71 -25.09
C GLU A 99 11.67 23.22 -24.80
N LEU A 100 10.91 23.69 -23.81
CA LEU A 100 10.94 25.08 -23.32
C LEU A 100 12.16 25.34 -22.41
N GLY A 101 12.93 24.30 -22.12
CA GLY A 101 14.15 24.33 -21.34
C GLY A 101 13.96 24.22 -19.83
N LEU A 102 12.73 24.06 -19.35
CA LEU A 102 12.43 23.85 -17.93
C LEU A 102 12.86 22.43 -17.55
N THR A 103 13.24 22.23 -16.28
CA THR A 103 13.69 20.91 -15.79
C THR A 103 12.88 20.45 -14.60
N ARG A 104 12.31 19.25 -14.70
CA ARG A 104 11.66 18.53 -13.61
C ARG A 104 12.61 17.44 -13.09
N VAL A 105 13.02 17.57 -11.84
CA VAL A 105 13.83 16.55 -11.15
C VAL A 105 12.93 15.80 -10.17
N LYS A 106 12.98 14.47 -10.20
CA LYS A 106 12.38 13.62 -9.17
C LYS A 106 13.48 13.07 -8.26
N ALA A 107 13.32 13.27 -6.95
CA ALA A 107 14.18 12.70 -5.92
C ALA A 107 13.34 11.91 -4.90
N ILE A 108 13.95 10.91 -4.27
CA ILE A 108 13.36 10.15 -3.16
C ILE A 108 14.21 10.34 -1.90
N GLN A 109 13.54 10.47 -0.76
CA GLN A 109 14.19 10.51 0.54
C GLN A 109 14.77 9.13 0.87
N THR A 110 15.96 9.09 1.46
CA THR A 110 16.68 7.86 1.82
C THR A 110 17.11 7.87 3.28
N LEU A 111 17.43 6.69 3.79
CA LEU A 111 18.15 6.47 5.05
C LEU A 111 19.22 5.42 4.78
N ASN A 112 20.49 5.74 4.97
CA ASN A 112 21.63 4.89 4.56
C ASN A 112 21.52 4.43 3.09
N ASN A 113 21.14 5.33 2.18
CA ASN A 113 20.84 5.07 0.75
C ASN A 113 19.63 4.16 0.46
N ILE A 114 18.94 3.63 1.47
CA ILE A 114 17.72 2.83 1.31
C ILE A 114 16.51 3.78 1.19
N PRO A 115 15.63 3.64 0.18
CA PRO A 115 14.50 4.56 0.00
C PRO A 115 13.51 4.53 1.16
N ILE A 116 13.13 5.70 1.67
CA ILE A 116 12.01 5.84 2.60
C ILE A 116 10.72 5.83 1.78
N ARG A 117 9.94 4.76 1.94
CA ARG A 117 8.75 4.42 1.17
C ARG A 117 7.84 5.63 0.97
N GLY A 118 7.53 5.98 -0.28
CA GLY A 118 6.59 7.07 -0.62
C GLY A 118 6.97 8.46 -0.08
N SER A 119 8.25 8.69 0.20
CA SER A 119 8.78 9.98 0.65
C SER A 119 9.54 10.64 -0.51
N GLU A 120 8.81 11.30 -1.41
CA GLU A 120 9.32 11.82 -2.68
C GLU A 120 9.27 13.34 -2.75
N ILE A 121 10.28 13.95 -3.38
CA ILE A 121 10.36 15.39 -3.68
C ILE A 121 10.50 15.58 -5.19
N ILE A 122 9.79 16.56 -5.74
CA ILE A 122 9.89 16.99 -7.13
C ILE A 122 10.33 18.46 -7.14
N LEU A 123 11.42 18.75 -7.82
CA LEU A 123 11.92 20.10 -8.06
C LEU A 123 11.57 20.50 -9.49
N HIS A 124 11.11 21.73 -9.68
CA HIS A 124 10.99 22.36 -10.99
C HIS A 124 11.99 23.51 -11.06
N LEU A 125 12.85 23.50 -12.08
CA LEU A 125 13.88 24.50 -12.34
C LEU A 125 13.56 25.23 -13.66
N ASP A 126 13.91 26.52 -13.72
CA ASP A 126 13.79 27.31 -14.95
C ASP A 126 14.91 27.00 -15.96
N LYS A 127 14.82 27.60 -17.15
CA LYS A 127 15.82 27.48 -18.23
C LYS A 127 17.25 27.91 -17.84
N ASN A 128 17.41 28.63 -16.72
CA ASN A 128 18.71 29.06 -16.21
C ASN A 128 19.29 28.08 -15.18
N GLY A 129 18.53 27.06 -14.75
CA GLY A 129 18.89 26.13 -13.68
C GLY A 129 18.59 26.65 -12.27
N VAL A 130 17.68 27.62 -12.11
CA VAL A 130 17.22 28.09 -10.80
C VAL A 130 15.99 27.29 -10.37
N VAL A 131 16.00 26.72 -9.17
CA VAL A 131 14.84 26.04 -8.57
C VAL A 131 13.73 27.05 -8.30
N LYS A 132 12.55 26.84 -8.92
CA LYS A 132 11.37 27.71 -8.83
C LYS A 132 10.24 27.16 -7.97
N ASN A 133 10.14 25.84 -7.87
CA ASN A 133 9.13 25.15 -7.10
C ASN A 133 9.68 23.83 -6.54
N ILE A 134 9.36 23.50 -5.29
CA ILE A 134 9.64 22.22 -4.66
C ILE A 134 8.34 21.70 -4.05
N ILE A 135 7.87 20.54 -4.53
CA ILE A 135 6.64 19.89 -4.06
C ILE A 135 6.95 18.46 -3.63
N GLY A 136 6.24 17.93 -2.63
CA GLY A 136 6.50 16.55 -2.22
C GLY A 136 5.78 16.06 -0.97
N SER A 137 6.20 14.87 -0.55
CA SER A 137 5.81 14.19 0.67
C SER A 137 7.08 13.71 1.36
N VAL A 138 7.32 14.10 2.61
CA VAL A 138 8.57 13.80 3.32
C VAL A 138 8.30 13.31 4.74
N ASN A 139 9.14 12.41 5.20
CA ASN A 139 9.17 12.00 6.61
C ASN A 139 10.10 12.96 7.36
N LYS A 140 9.51 13.98 8.02
CA LYS A 140 10.26 15.03 8.72
C LYS A 140 10.96 14.56 9.99
N TYR A 141 10.28 13.70 10.76
CA TYR A 141 10.69 13.27 12.09
C TYR A 141 10.75 11.75 12.15
N TYR A 142 11.94 11.19 12.35
CA TYR A 142 12.11 9.77 12.64
C TYR A 142 13.42 9.51 13.37
N LYS A 143 13.39 8.60 14.34
CA LYS A 143 14.57 8.03 14.97
C LYS A 143 15.17 6.97 14.04
N LYS A 144 16.48 7.04 13.81
CA LYS A 144 17.24 5.94 13.17
C LYS A 144 17.07 4.68 14.04
N PRO A 145 16.72 3.52 13.47
CA PRO A 145 16.55 2.31 14.23
C PRO A 145 17.87 1.68 14.65
N LEU A 146 17.80 0.94 15.75
CA LEU A 146 18.72 -0.12 16.18
C LEU A 146 18.68 -1.35 15.24
N SER A 147 18.49 -1.15 13.93
CA SER A 147 18.38 -2.22 12.92
C SER A 147 19.46 -2.12 11.85
N LEU A 148 19.82 -0.92 11.43
CA LEU A 148 20.72 -0.68 10.28
C LEU A 148 22.20 -1.02 10.56
N GLU A 149 22.49 -1.62 11.72
CA GLU A 149 23.82 -2.00 12.20
C GLU A 149 23.88 -3.45 12.72
N ASN A 150 22.74 -4.18 12.74
CA ASN A 150 22.71 -5.58 13.17
C ASN A 150 22.70 -6.51 11.94
N THR A 151 23.52 -7.56 11.98
CA THR A 151 23.91 -8.36 10.80
C THR A 151 22.92 -9.43 10.35
N HIS A 152 21.80 -9.62 11.05
CA HIS A 152 20.77 -10.62 10.72
C HIS A 152 19.50 -9.96 10.19
N ASP A 153 19.56 -9.51 8.93
CA ASP A 153 18.38 -9.35 8.08
C ASP A 153 18.01 -10.72 7.46
N ILE A 154 16.72 -10.98 7.24
CA ILE A 154 16.27 -12.12 6.44
C ILE A 154 16.65 -11.98 4.97
N SER A 155 16.77 -13.10 4.25
CA SER A 155 17.05 -13.05 2.82
C SER A 155 15.86 -12.52 2.01
N PRO A 156 16.08 -11.85 0.86
CA PRO A 156 15.01 -11.43 -0.05
C PRO A 156 14.10 -12.58 -0.48
N ASN A 157 14.66 -13.79 -0.68
CA ASN A 157 13.91 -14.99 -1.06
C ASN A 157 13.01 -15.49 0.09
N TYR A 158 13.43 -15.34 1.35
CA TYR A 158 12.58 -15.68 2.51
C TYR A 158 11.42 -14.69 2.64
N ALA A 159 11.67 -13.39 2.41
CA ALA A 159 10.61 -12.38 2.36
C ALA A 159 9.59 -12.65 1.24
N ILE A 160 10.05 -13.11 0.06
CA ILE A 160 9.16 -13.57 -1.02
C ILE A 160 8.31 -14.75 -0.55
N SER A 161 8.93 -15.81 0.02
CA SER A 161 8.18 -16.98 0.49
C SER A 161 7.16 -16.65 1.59
N ILE A 162 7.45 -15.66 2.45
CA ILE A 162 6.50 -15.15 3.45
C ILE A 162 5.31 -14.44 2.78
N ALA A 163 5.57 -13.62 1.76
CA ALA A 163 4.56 -12.88 1.03
C ALA A 163 3.64 -13.78 0.18
N GLU A 164 4.22 -14.75 -0.54
CA GLU A 164 3.49 -15.75 -1.32
C GLU A 164 2.49 -16.52 -0.43
N LYS A 165 2.94 -16.96 0.76
CA LYS A 165 2.12 -17.66 1.78
C LYS A 165 0.97 -16.84 2.37
N GLN A 166 0.82 -15.55 2.03
CA GLN A 166 -0.36 -14.78 2.44
C GLN A 166 -1.58 -15.00 1.53
N PHE A 167 -1.41 -15.64 0.37
CA PHE A 167 -2.43 -15.75 -0.67
C PHE A 167 -2.55 -17.18 -1.22
N ASN A 168 -3.66 -17.45 -1.91
CA ASN A 168 -3.89 -18.72 -2.60
C ASN A 168 -4.25 -18.44 -4.07
N TYR A 169 -3.27 -18.61 -4.95
CA TYR A 169 -3.35 -18.40 -6.40
C TYR A 169 -2.89 -19.65 -7.14
N LYS A 170 -3.25 -19.80 -8.42
CA LYS A 170 -2.68 -20.87 -9.28
C LYS A 170 -1.35 -20.45 -9.90
N THR A 171 -1.32 -19.25 -10.49
CA THR A 171 -0.17 -18.74 -11.26
C THR A 171 0.00 -17.25 -11.00
N LEU A 172 1.25 -16.79 -10.88
CA LEU A 172 1.59 -15.38 -10.80
C LEU A 172 1.80 -14.80 -12.21
N LEU A 173 1.32 -13.58 -12.45
CA LEU A 173 1.59 -12.85 -13.70
C LEU A 173 3.06 -12.40 -13.81
N GLU A 174 3.69 -12.13 -12.67
CA GLU A 174 5.05 -11.61 -12.57
C GLU A 174 5.83 -12.38 -11.51
N LYS A 175 7.11 -12.67 -11.76
CA LYS A 175 7.98 -13.25 -10.73
C LYS A 175 8.19 -12.24 -9.59
N PRO A 176 7.85 -12.57 -8.33
CA PRO A 176 7.98 -11.63 -7.22
C PRO A 176 9.43 -11.15 -7.03
N LYS A 177 9.56 -9.88 -6.64
CA LYS A 177 10.81 -9.24 -6.25
C LYS A 177 10.64 -8.65 -4.86
N ALA A 178 11.67 -8.77 -4.03
CA ALA A 178 11.72 -8.19 -2.70
C ALA A 178 12.59 -6.93 -2.71
N GLU A 179 11.95 -5.76 -2.74
CA GLU A 179 12.62 -4.46 -2.71
C GLU A 179 12.88 -4.01 -1.27
N LYS A 180 14.14 -3.74 -0.92
CA LYS A 180 14.48 -3.22 0.41
C LYS A 180 14.10 -1.74 0.52
N GLN A 181 13.18 -1.41 1.42
CA GLN A 181 12.64 -0.07 1.67
C GLN A 181 12.66 0.23 3.17
N VAL A 182 12.56 1.50 3.55
CA VAL A 182 12.32 1.93 4.94
C VAL A 182 10.91 2.50 5.06
N ILE A 183 10.15 2.05 6.06
CA ILE A 183 8.91 2.72 6.49
C ILE A 183 9.18 3.52 7.77
N ILE A 184 8.42 4.57 8.02
CA ILE A 184 8.35 5.16 9.37
C ILE A 184 7.09 4.63 10.04
N LYS A 185 7.22 4.14 11.27
CA LYS A 185 6.14 3.68 12.12
C LYS A 185 6.37 4.22 13.52
N ASN A 186 5.41 4.95 14.08
CA ASN A 186 5.50 5.53 15.43
C ASN A 186 6.82 6.32 15.63
N ALA A 187 7.13 7.22 14.70
CA ALA A 187 8.38 8.02 14.63
C ALA A 187 9.69 7.19 14.65
N THR A 188 9.65 5.90 14.33
CA THR A 188 10.82 5.01 14.24
C THR A 188 10.91 4.46 12.82
N ALA A 189 12.08 4.56 12.19
CA ALA A 189 12.29 3.91 10.89
C ALA A 189 12.34 2.38 11.08
N ILE A 190 11.71 1.60 10.19
CA ILE A 190 11.77 0.13 10.17
C ILE A 190 12.20 -0.30 8.78
N LEU A 191 13.19 -1.19 8.73
CA LEU A 191 13.66 -1.79 7.48
C LEU A 191 12.70 -2.90 7.04
N VAL A 192 12.25 -2.86 5.79
CA VAL A 192 11.30 -3.83 5.24
C VAL A 192 11.74 -4.31 3.87
N TYR A 193 11.25 -5.49 3.50
CA TYR A 193 11.10 -5.88 2.11
C TYR A 193 9.67 -5.59 1.66
N SER A 194 9.51 -4.84 0.57
CA SER A 194 8.25 -4.83 -0.17
C SER A 194 8.27 -5.94 -1.21
N VAL A 195 7.22 -6.77 -1.24
CA VAL A 195 7.02 -7.84 -2.22
C VAL A 195 5.70 -7.64 -2.93
N ASN A 196 5.71 -7.59 -4.26
CA ASN A 196 4.50 -7.57 -5.06
C ASN A 196 4.06 -8.99 -5.43
N ILE A 197 2.79 -9.31 -5.18
CA ILE A 197 2.13 -10.56 -5.55
C ILE A 197 0.98 -10.22 -6.50
N HIS A 198 1.03 -10.68 -7.74
CA HIS A 198 0.10 -10.31 -8.82
C HIS A 198 -0.41 -11.56 -9.52
N TYR A 199 -1.72 -11.81 -9.50
CA TYR A 199 -2.36 -13.00 -10.09
C TYR A 199 -3.77 -12.70 -10.61
N THR A 200 -4.30 -13.61 -11.43
CA THR A 200 -5.64 -13.54 -12.04
C THR A 200 -6.55 -14.73 -11.73
N ASP A 201 -6.01 -15.80 -11.14
CA ASP A 201 -6.73 -17.03 -10.81
C ASP A 201 -6.44 -17.40 -9.34
N PRO A 202 -7.46 -17.50 -8.46
CA PRO A 202 -8.89 -17.61 -8.76
C PRO A 202 -9.64 -16.28 -9.00
N HIS A 203 -8.97 -15.13 -8.87
CA HIS A 203 -9.52 -13.80 -9.19
C HIS A 203 -8.36 -12.82 -9.46
N ILE A 204 -8.67 -11.67 -10.07
CA ILE A 204 -7.70 -10.59 -10.30
C ILE A 204 -7.33 -9.93 -8.98
N ALA A 205 -6.03 -9.93 -8.65
CA ALA A 205 -5.51 -9.31 -7.44
C ALA A 205 -4.06 -8.83 -7.62
N ASN A 206 -3.75 -7.63 -7.13
CA ASN A 206 -2.40 -7.07 -7.12
C ASN A 206 -2.07 -6.55 -5.71
N TRP A 207 -1.34 -7.34 -4.94
CA TRP A 207 -1.03 -7.05 -3.54
C TRP A 207 0.42 -6.61 -3.34
N GLU A 208 0.64 -5.71 -2.38
CA GLU A 208 1.97 -5.38 -1.89
C GLU A 208 2.10 -5.76 -0.41
N VAL A 209 3.03 -6.68 -0.12
CA VAL A 209 3.29 -7.18 1.23
C VAL A 209 4.56 -6.51 1.77
N LEU A 210 4.44 -5.81 2.89
CA LEU A 210 5.56 -5.24 3.63
C LEU A 210 5.97 -6.21 4.73
N VAL A 211 7.14 -6.83 4.57
CA VAL A 211 7.72 -7.83 5.48
C VAL A 211 8.86 -7.18 6.27
N ASP A 212 8.86 -7.33 7.60
CA ASP A 212 9.93 -6.86 8.49
C ASP A 212 11.26 -7.54 8.14
N ALA A 213 12.30 -6.75 7.86
CA ALA A 213 13.57 -7.27 7.39
C ALA A 213 14.37 -8.02 8.48
N LYS A 214 14.10 -7.81 9.79
CA LYS A 214 14.79 -8.57 10.86
C LYS A 214 14.20 -9.97 11.07
N ASN A 215 12.87 -10.07 11.07
CA ASN A 215 12.17 -11.24 11.66
C ASN A 215 11.09 -11.87 10.77
N GLY A 216 10.83 -11.33 9.56
CA GLY A 216 9.84 -11.89 8.66
C GLY A 216 8.38 -11.62 9.01
N SER A 217 8.10 -10.77 10.02
CA SER A 217 6.73 -10.39 10.36
C SER A 217 6.08 -9.60 9.22
N VAL A 218 4.90 -10.01 8.76
CA VAL A 218 4.11 -9.21 7.81
C VAL A 218 3.55 -7.99 8.54
N ILE A 219 4.14 -6.82 8.29
CA ILE A 219 3.77 -5.54 8.90
C ILE A 219 2.46 -5.04 8.27
N LYS A 220 2.32 -5.18 6.96
CA LYS A 220 1.17 -4.67 6.20
C LYS A 220 0.98 -5.45 4.90
N ILE A 221 -0.28 -5.65 4.54
CA ILE A 221 -0.69 -5.95 3.16
C ILE A 221 -1.44 -4.72 2.65
N LEU A 222 -1.15 -4.31 1.42
CA LEU A 222 -1.77 -3.20 0.71
C LEU A 222 -2.35 -3.73 -0.60
N ASP A 223 -3.54 -3.27 -0.95
CA ASP A 223 -4.07 -3.43 -2.30
C ASP A 223 -3.40 -2.40 -3.24
N LYS A 224 -3.11 -2.81 -4.48
CA LYS A 224 -2.66 -1.94 -5.57
C LYS A 224 -3.69 -1.81 -6.67
N ILE A 225 -4.77 -2.59 -6.67
CA ILE A 225 -5.91 -2.38 -7.55
C ILE A 225 -6.58 -1.07 -7.15
N ARG A 226 -6.89 -0.22 -8.14
CA ARG A 226 -7.73 0.95 -7.97
C ARG A 226 -9.13 0.59 -8.42
N TYR A 227 -10.04 0.51 -7.47
CA TYR A 227 -11.47 0.53 -7.75
C TYR A 227 -11.85 1.98 -8.07
N ASN A 228 -12.52 2.19 -9.22
CA ASN A 228 -13.19 3.44 -9.49
C ASN A 228 -14.53 3.40 -8.74
N ASP A 229 -14.50 3.74 -7.45
CA ASP A 229 -15.72 4.11 -6.73
C ASP A 229 -16.26 5.40 -7.37
N ASP A 230 -17.56 5.47 -7.65
CA ASP A 230 -18.17 6.65 -8.31
C ASP A 230 -18.11 7.89 -7.42
N ILE A 231 -17.07 8.71 -7.63
CA ILE A 231 -16.91 9.99 -6.93
C ILE A 231 -17.97 10.97 -7.46
N ILE A 232 -19.09 11.09 -6.74
CA ILE A 232 -20.12 12.12 -6.95
C ILE A 232 -19.53 13.49 -6.58
N SER A 233 -18.75 14.04 -7.52
CA SER A 233 -18.04 15.31 -7.37
C SER A 233 -19.02 16.48 -7.45
N LYS A 234 -19.46 16.97 -6.29
CA LYS A 234 -20.10 18.29 -6.18
C LYS A 234 -19.05 19.38 -6.31
N GLY A 235 -18.64 19.66 -7.54
CA GLY A 235 -17.71 20.75 -7.84
C GLY A 235 -18.32 22.11 -7.52
N THR A 236 -17.80 22.80 -6.51
CA THR A 236 -18.04 24.25 -6.32
C THR A 236 -17.23 25.03 -7.33
N ALA A 237 -17.91 25.56 -8.36
CA ALA A 237 -17.36 26.62 -9.18
C ALA A 237 -17.27 27.91 -8.35
N PHE A 238 -16.10 28.54 -8.37
CA PHE A 238 -15.95 29.94 -7.97
C PHE A 238 -15.99 30.79 -9.24
N ASN A 239 -16.90 31.76 -9.27
CA ASN A 239 -16.93 32.85 -10.24
C ASN A 239 -16.09 34.03 -9.71
#